data_AF-A0AAW3K5R4-F1
#
_entry.id   AF-A0AAW3K5R4-F1
#
_cell.length_a   1.000
_cell.length_b   1.000
_cell.length_c   1.000
_cell.angle_alpha   90.00
_cell.angle_beta   90.00
_cell.angle_gamma   90.00
#
_symmetry.space_group_name_H-M   'P 1'
#
loop_
_entity.id
_entity.type
_entity.pdbx_description
1 polymer ?
#
loop_
_entity_poly.entity_id
_entity_poly.type
_entity_poly.pdbx_seq_one_letter_code
_entity_poly.pdbx_strand_id
1 'polypeptide(L)' 'MQNNNQVLLDHINAEISKLPSYDPLIKIEEIIVDSDGVIVEFFTNTADIFKGLLAKELMEEAGFLSKRNAE' A
#
# COMPACT_ATOMS: atom_id res chain seq x y z
N MET A 1 -2.33 8.09 -21.77
CA MET A 1 -3.00 8.51 -20.52
C MET A 1 -2.15 7.91 -19.41
N GLN A 2 -1.48 8.73 -18.58
CA GLN A 2 -0.92 8.20 -17.34
C GLN A 2 -2.11 7.77 -16.49
N ASN A 3 -2.21 6.48 -16.18
CA ASN A 3 -3.15 6.03 -15.16
C ASN A 3 -2.73 6.73 -13.86
N ASN A 4 -3.59 7.60 -13.31
CA ASN A 4 -3.33 8.26 -12.02
C ASN A 4 -2.95 7.24 -10.93
N ASN A 5 -3.43 6.01 -11.05
CA ASN A 5 -3.07 4.89 -10.19
C ASN A 5 -1.58 4.55 -10.22
N GLN A 6 -0.89 4.67 -11.35
CA GLN A 6 0.54 4.37 -11.44
C GLN A 6 1.38 5.38 -10.65
N VAL A 7 1.04 6.67 -10.75
CA VAL A 7 1.73 7.74 -9.99
C VAL A 7 1.51 7.55 -8.49
N LEU A 8 0.28 7.23 -8.07
CA LEU A 8 -0.02 6.93 -6.67
C LEU A 8 0.69 5.67 -6.20
N LEU A 9 0.75 4.62 -7.02
CA LEU A 9 1.44 3.37 -6.72
C LEU A 9 2.95 3.58 -6.53
N ASP A 10 3.58 4.34 -7.41
CA ASP A 10 5.01 4.69 -7.30
C ASP A 10 5.27 5.52 -6.04
N HIS A 11 4.36 6.45 -5.72
CA HIS A 11 4.45 7.23 -4.48
C HIS A 11 4.33 6.35 -3.22
N ILE A 12 3.36 5.43 -3.18
CA ILE A 12 3.19 4.50 -2.06
C ILE A 12 4.45 3.67 -1.86
N ASN A 13 4.95 3.02 -2.92
CA ASN A 13 6.16 2.21 -2.83
C ASN A 13 7.38 3.04 -2.40
N ALA A 14 7.50 4.28 -2.88
CA ALA A 14 8.57 5.18 -2.46
C ALA A 14 8.48 5.55 -0.97
N GLU A 15 7.29 5.84 -0.45
CA GLU A 15 7.12 6.18 0.97
C GLU A 15 7.32 4.98 1.89
N ILE A 16 6.71 3.82 1.60
CA ILE A 16 6.88 2.62 2.44
C ILE A 16 8.34 2.13 2.45
N SER A 17 9.09 2.37 1.35
CA SER A 17 10.50 1.99 1.27
C SER A 17 11.41 2.73 2.24
N LYS A 18 10.95 3.86 2.80
CA LYS A 18 11.67 4.67 3.79
C LYS A 18 11.47 4.17 5.22
N LEU A 19 10.50 3.28 5.44
CA LEU A 19 10.16 2.79 6.78
C LEU A 19 11.21 1.77 7.26
N PRO A 20 11.55 1.76 8.57
CA PRO A 20 12.61 0.90 9.09
C PRO A 20 12.30 -0.59 8.99
N SER A 21 11.02 -0.96 8.97
CA SER A 21 10.53 -2.34 8.86
C SER A 21 10.31 -2.78 7.41
N TYR A 22 10.70 -1.97 6.43
CA TYR A 22 10.48 -2.27 5.02
C TYR A 22 11.28 -3.51 4.57
N ASP A 23 10.58 -4.46 3.96
CA ASP A 23 11.17 -5.61 3.27
C ASP A 23 11.23 -5.31 1.77
N PRO A 24 12.42 -5.25 1.14
CA PRO A 24 12.58 -4.94 -0.28
C PRO A 24 11.98 -5.98 -1.23
N LEU A 25 11.58 -7.15 -0.72
CA LEU A 25 10.84 -8.16 -1.49
C LEU A 25 9.34 -7.87 -1.56
N ILE A 26 8.84 -6.87 -0.82
CA ILE A 26 7.46 -6.42 -0.84
C ILE A 26 7.35 -5.24 -1.79
N LYS A 27 6.47 -5.36 -2.78
CA LYS A 27 6.09 -4.27 -3.67
C LYS A 27 4.57 -4.26 -3.81
N ILE A 28 3.97 -3.08 -3.65
CA ILE A 28 2.55 -2.89 -4.00
C ILE A 28 2.49 -2.81 -5.53
N GLU A 29 1.71 -3.68 -6.16
CA GLU A 29 1.59 -3.76 -7.63
C GLU A 29 0.27 -3.17 -8.14
N GLU A 30 -0.76 -3.19 -7.30
CA GLU A 30 -2.07 -2.68 -7.66
C GLU A 30 -2.78 -2.10 -6.43
N ILE A 31 -3.58 -1.07 -6.67
CA ILE A 31 -4.45 -0.44 -5.67
C ILE A 31 -5.83 -0.20 -6.29
N ILE A 32 -6.85 -0.39 -5.47
CA ILE A 32 -8.23 -0.03 -5.78
C ILE A 32 -8.60 1.16 -4.89
N VAL A 33 -9.01 2.24 -5.54
CA VAL A 33 -9.49 3.46 -4.88
C VAL A 33 -10.98 3.60 -5.09
N ASP A 34 -11.70 4.08 -4.06
CA ASP A 34 -13.12 4.41 -4.18
C ASP A 34 -13.34 5.78 -4.85
N SER A 35 -14.61 6.21 -4.92
CA SER A 35 -15.02 7.49 -5.50
C SER A 35 -14.45 8.71 -4.79
N ASP A 36 -14.05 8.57 -3.52
CA ASP A 36 -13.49 9.62 -2.68
C ASP A 36 -11.95 9.64 -2.74
N GLY A 37 -11.35 8.72 -3.52
CA GLY A 37 -9.90 8.59 -3.66
C GLY A 37 -9.23 7.84 -2.52
N VAL A 38 -10.01 7.14 -1.69
CA VAL A 38 -9.51 6.33 -0.58
C VAL A 38 -9.13 4.95 -1.09
N ILE A 39 -7.97 4.44 -0.70
CA ILE A 39 -7.55 3.08 -1.01
C ILE A 39 -8.41 2.10 -0.20
N VAL A 40 -9.21 1.29 -0.89
CA VAL A 40 -10.07 0.27 -0.27
C VAL A 40 -9.45 -1.12 -0.33
N GLU A 41 -8.65 -1.40 -1.34
CA GLU A 41 -7.93 -2.67 -1.52
C GLU A 41 -6.57 -2.44 -2.18
N PHE A 42 -5.63 -3.35 -1.95
CA PHE A 42 -4.32 -3.36 -2.59
C PHE A 42 -3.81 -4.78 -2.79
N PHE A 43 -2.91 -4.94 -3.75
CA PHE A 43 -2.27 -6.21 -4.07
C PHE A 43 -0.75 -6.06 -4.09
N THR A 44 -0.06 -7.10 -3.64
CA THR A 44 1.39 -7.16 -3.61
C THR A 44 1.92 -8.17 -4.61
N ASN A 45 3.20 -8.08 -4.93
CA ASN A 45 3.93 -9.02 -5.78
C ASN A 45 4.09 -10.43 -5.18
N THR A 46 3.53 -10.70 -4.00
CA THR A 46 3.75 -11.95 -3.26
C THR A 46 2.46 -12.47 -2.65
N ALA A 47 2.27 -13.80 -2.71
CA ALA A 47 1.14 -14.48 -2.07
C ALA A 47 1.44 -14.89 -0.61
N ASP A 48 2.60 -14.52 -0.08
CA ASP A 48 2.96 -14.80 1.32
C ASP A 48 2.13 -13.92 2.27
N ILE A 49 1.35 -14.57 3.13
CA ILE A 49 0.43 -13.91 4.07
C ILE A 49 1.19 -12.99 5.03
N PHE A 50 2.38 -13.37 5.52
CA PHE A 50 3.15 -12.53 6.44
C PHE A 50 3.67 -11.27 5.74
N LYS A 51 4.08 -11.40 4.48
CA LYS A 51 4.47 -10.25 3.66
C LYS A 51 3.27 -9.38 3.30
N GLY A 52 2.11 -9.97 3.04
CA GLY A 52 0.86 -9.23 2.85
C GLY A 52 0.45 -8.43 4.09
N LEU A 53 0.59 -9.01 5.28
CA LEU A 53 0.37 -8.32 6.55
C LEU A 53 1.36 -7.18 6.76
N LEU A 54 2.66 -7.42 6.57
CA LEU A 54 3.67 -6.37 6.68
C LEU A 54 3.42 -5.22 5.68
N ALA A 55 3.03 -5.53 4.44
CA ALA A 55 2.67 -4.52 3.45
C ALA A 55 1.51 -3.62 3.93
N LYS A 56 0.49 -4.22 4.56
CA LYS A 56 -0.62 -3.48 5.17
C LYS A 56 -0.12 -2.54 6.27
N GLU A 57 0.68 -3.06 7.20
CA GLU A 57 1.22 -2.29 8.32
C GLU A 57 2.07 -1.10 7.82
N LEU A 58 2.91 -1.33 6.81
CA LEU A 58 3.71 -0.28 6.17
C LEU A 58 2.83 0.80 5.51
N MET A 59 1.75 0.42 4.83
CA MET A 59 0.81 1.37 4.24
C MET A 59 0.01 2.16 5.28
N GLU A 60 -0.33 1.55 6.42
CA GLU A 60 -0.95 2.22 7.58
C GLU A 60 0.03 3.20 8.25
N GLU A 61 1.29 2.80 8.45
CA GLU A 61 2.34 3.64 9.04
C GLU A 61 2.69 4.84 8.15
N ALA A 62 2.74 4.63 6.84
CA ALA A 62 2.93 5.70 5.86
C ALA A 62 1.67 6.58 5.67
N GLY A 63 0.54 6.24 6.29
CA GLY A 63 -0.68 7.05 6.29
C GLY A 63 -1.56 6.90 5.04
N PHE A 64 -1.33 5.89 4.20
CA PHE A 64 -2.16 5.61 3.03
C PHE A 64 -3.43 4.83 3.36
N LEU A 65 -3.38 4.05 4.43
CA LEU A 65 -4.53 3.36 4.98
C LEU A 65 -4.93 4.04 6.29
N SER A 66 -6.17 4.48 6.36
CA SER A 66 -6.74 4.87 7.66
C SER A 66 -6.85 3.62 8.52
N LYS A 67 -6.28 3.67 9.73
CA LYS A 67 -6.72 2.80 10.83
C LYS A 67 -8.18 3.13 11.07
N ARG A 68 -9.11 2.49 10.34
CA ARG A 68 -10.49 2.44 10.80
C ARG A 68 -10.38 1.76 12.16
N ASN A 69 -10.50 2.55 13.22
CA ASN A 69 -10.74 2.02 14.55
C ASN A 69 -11.87 1.00 14.36
N ALA A 70 -11.61 -0.23 14.78
CA ALA A 70 -12.64 -1.24 14.87
C ALA A 70 -13.69 -0.70 15.86
N GLU A 71 -14.68 0.01 15.33
CA GLU A 71 -15.97 0.28 15.97
C GLU A 71 -16.90 -0.91 15.71
#